data_AF-A0A4Y2GB42-F1
#
_entry.id   AF-A0A4Y2GB42-F1
#
_cell.length_a   1.000
_cell.length_b   1.000
_cell.length_c   1.000
_cell.angle_alpha   90.00
_cell.angle_beta   90.00
_cell.angle_gamma   90.00
#
_symmetry.space_group_name_H-M   'P 1'
#
loop_
_entity.id
_entity.type
_entity.pdbx_description
1 polymer ?
#
loop_
_entity_poly.entity_id
_entity_poly.type
_entity_poly.pdbx_seq_one_letter_code
_entity_poly.pdbx_strand_id
1 'polypeptide(L)'
;MNSFNSVLQAELAAINFSAGWALERNVKIKVFSDSKSSIEAIRSPKVKSNFVLSVEHNPYNAEDLVSLVWVKAHAGNPDNELADHFAKIVSPCGADMSTPAPYSYVKRVCKEFLMNEWNSYWKNSTTGKRKKEILPSANLDLLISNIYVIYLLTNHGPFPSYLCRFKFLNNPDCLCGEHGDVDHYLTSCMYIKDYHLLLPTGAARTHWTRKLCKSYLFLNRLKSIFEISRKSCDDLQRL
;
A
#
# COMPACT_ATOMS: atom_id res chain seq x y z
N MET A 1 -1.69 28.12 6.17
CA MET A 1 -1.71 26.80 5.48
C MET A 1 -1.76 25.76 6.56
N ASN A 2 -2.50 24.67 6.35
CA ASN A 2 -2.68 23.66 7.38
C ASN A 2 -1.55 22.62 7.39
N SER A 3 -1.39 21.91 8.51
CA SER A 3 -0.38 20.84 8.69
C SER A 3 -0.51 19.68 7.70
N PHE A 4 -1.67 19.53 7.05
CA PHE A 4 -1.92 18.52 6.04
C PHE A 4 -1.54 18.93 4.62
N ASN A 5 -1.21 20.21 4.39
CA ASN A 5 -0.80 20.68 3.07
C ASN A 5 0.61 20.19 2.74
N SER A 6 0.84 19.89 1.47
CA SER A 6 2.15 19.40 1.03
C SER A 6 3.11 20.55 0.71
N VAL A 7 4.41 20.27 0.76
CA VAL A 7 5.46 21.20 0.28
C VAL A 7 5.15 21.67 -1.14
N LEU A 8 4.72 20.77 -2.03
CA LEU A 8 4.31 21.12 -3.39
C LEU A 8 3.22 22.21 -3.42
N GLN A 9 2.23 22.17 -2.50
CA GLN A 9 1.20 23.21 -2.44
C GLN A 9 1.77 24.55 -1.98
N ALA A 10 2.68 24.55 -1.00
CA ALA A 10 3.35 25.76 -0.52
C ALA A 10 4.19 26.41 -1.63
N GLU A 11 5.00 25.62 -2.33
CA GLU A 11 5.85 26.08 -3.43
C GLU A 11 5.03 26.67 -4.58
N LEU A 12 3.96 25.98 -4.99
CA LEU A 12 3.07 26.48 -6.05
C LEU A 12 2.38 27.78 -5.63
N ALA A 13 1.94 27.88 -4.38
CA ALA A 13 1.31 29.09 -3.86
C ALA A 13 2.28 30.28 -3.85
N ALA A 14 3.55 30.07 -3.49
CA ALA A 14 4.59 31.08 -3.54
C ALA A 14 4.83 31.59 -4.98
N ILE A 15 4.94 30.66 -5.95
CA ILE A 15 5.11 31.01 -7.37
C ILE A 15 3.91 31.83 -7.89
N ASN A 16 2.68 31.42 -7.58
CA ASN A 16 1.48 32.13 -7.99
C ASN A 16 1.34 33.51 -7.34
N PHE A 17 1.79 33.66 -6.09
CA PHE A 17 1.87 34.95 -5.42
C PHE A 17 2.86 35.88 -6.14
N SER A 18 4.06 35.41 -6.45
CA SER A 18 5.05 36.19 -7.22
C SER A 18 4.52 36.57 -8.60
N ALA A 19 3.81 35.67 -9.28
CA ALA A 19 3.21 35.95 -10.57
C ALA A 19 2.08 36.99 -10.49
N GLY A 20 1.20 36.88 -9.48
CA GLY A 20 0.15 37.87 -9.24
C GLY A 20 0.74 39.25 -8.95
N TRP A 21 1.78 39.32 -8.12
CA TRP A 21 2.48 40.58 -7.81
C TRP A 21 3.09 41.23 -9.07
N ALA A 22 3.66 40.43 -9.97
CA ALA A 22 4.23 40.89 -11.24
C ALA A 22 3.15 41.43 -12.19
N LEU A 23 2.01 40.73 -12.28
CA LEU A 23 0.85 41.15 -13.06
C LEU A 23 0.29 42.49 -12.57
N GLU A 24 0.06 42.62 -11.26
CA GLU A 24 -0.50 43.84 -10.66
C GLU A 24 0.35 45.09 -10.93
N ARG A 25 1.68 44.91 -10.96
CA ARG A 25 2.64 46.01 -11.14
C ARG A 25 3.13 46.16 -12.57
N ASN A 26 2.74 45.23 -13.45
CA ASN A 26 3.24 45.13 -14.82
C ASN A 26 4.77 45.18 -14.89
N VAL A 27 5.44 44.36 -14.06
CA VAL A 27 6.91 44.30 -13.97
C VAL A 27 7.43 42.93 -14.35
N LYS A 28 8.56 42.90 -15.05
CA LYS A 28 9.22 41.67 -15.44
C LYS A 28 10.11 41.15 -14.30
N ILE A 29 9.85 39.93 -13.84
CA ILE A 29 10.58 39.27 -12.76
C ILE A 29 11.16 37.91 -13.21
N LYS A 30 12.20 37.47 -12.49
CA LYS A 30 12.68 36.09 -12.51
C LYS A 30 12.42 35.46 -11.16
N VAL A 31 11.71 34.34 -11.15
CA VAL A 31 11.44 33.54 -9.95
C VAL A 31 12.36 32.33 -9.97
N PHE A 32 13.25 32.27 -8.99
CA PHE A 32 14.14 31.14 -8.77
C PHE A 32 13.48 30.21 -7.74
N SER A 33 13.26 28.95 -8.10
CA SER A 33 12.67 27.94 -7.21
C SER A 33 13.48 26.65 -7.28
N ASP A 34 13.68 26.02 -6.13
CA ASP A 34 14.35 24.72 -6.05
C ASP A 34 13.40 23.53 -6.21
N SER A 35 12.09 23.78 -6.14
CA SER A 35 11.05 22.79 -6.40
C SER A 35 10.88 22.54 -7.90
N LYS A 36 11.72 21.64 -8.43
CA LYS A 36 11.60 21.14 -9.81
C LYS A 36 10.18 20.61 -10.10
N SER A 37 9.58 19.92 -9.14
CA SER A 37 8.20 19.40 -9.27
C SER A 37 7.14 20.49 -9.44
N SER A 38 7.30 21.65 -8.80
CA SER A 38 6.37 22.77 -8.97
C SER A 38 6.50 23.39 -10.36
N ILE A 39 7.73 23.58 -10.84
CA ILE A 39 8.00 24.11 -12.19
C ILE A 39 7.46 23.16 -13.26
N GLU A 40 7.67 21.85 -13.10
CA GLU A 40 7.14 20.84 -14.02
C GLU A 40 5.62 20.74 -13.97
N ALA A 41 5.00 20.91 -12.79
CA ALA A 41 3.55 20.95 -12.66
C ALA A 41 2.96 22.11 -13.47
N ILE A 42 3.49 23.32 -13.30
CA ILE A 42 3.04 24.54 -14.01
C ILE A 42 3.22 24.42 -15.54
N ARG A 43 4.31 23.79 -15.97
CA ARG A 43 4.60 23.60 -17.41
C ARG A 43 3.84 22.44 -18.04
N SER A 44 3.14 21.63 -17.23
CA SER A 44 2.47 20.44 -17.74
C SER A 44 1.19 20.83 -18.50
N PRO A 45 1.01 20.40 -19.76
CA PRO A 45 -0.24 20.63 -20.49
C PRO A 45 -1.40 19.74 -19.96
N LYS A 46 -1.11 18.82 -19.03
CA LYS A 46 -2.07 17.87 -18.47
C LYS A 46 -2.14 18.03 -16.95
N VAL A 47 -2.87 19.05 -16.51
CA VAL A 47 -3.10 19.29 -15.08
C VAL A 47 -4.37 18.58 -14.64
N LYS A 48 -4.24 17.69 -13.64
CA LYS A 48 -5.37 16.90 -13.10
C LYS A 48 -5.88 17.41 -11.76
N SER A 49 -5.13 18.30 -11.11
CA SER A 49 -5.44 18.79 -9.77
C SER A 49 -6.11 20.16 -9.86
N ASN A 50 -7.34 20.28 -9.35
CA ASN A 50 -8.05 21.56 -9.28
C ASN A 50 -7.25 22.65 -8.55
N PHE A 51 -6.45 22.25 -7.54
CA PHE A 51 -5.56 23.17 -6.86
C PHE A 51 -4.48 23.73 -7.80
N VAL A 52 -3.84 22.87 -8.59
CA VAL A 52 -2.78 23.30 -9.52
C VAL A 52 -3.39 24.24 -10.58
N LEU A 53 -4.59 23.90 -11.11
CA LEU A 53 -5.33 24.78 -12.01
C LEU A 53 -5.62 26.16 -11.42
N SER A 54 -6.04 26.22 -10.15
CA SER A 54 -6.32 27.50 -9.48
C SER A 54 -5.08 28.36 -9.29
N VAL A 55 -3.90 27.73 -9.22
CA VAL A 55 -2.61 28.36 -8.94
C VAL A 55 -1.82 28.66 -10.23
N GLU A 56 -2.16 28.03 -11.34
CA GLU A 56 -1.56 28.32 -12.65
C GLU A 56 -2.14 29.56 -13.33
N HIS A 57 -3.29 30.06 -12.89
CA HIS A 57 -3.95 31.21 -13.51
C HIS A 57 -3.04 32.45 -13.60
N ASN A 58 -2.37 32.84 -12.51
CA ASN A 58 -1.49 34.02 -12.56
C ASN A 58 -0.20 33.75 -13.35
N PRO A 59 0.54 32.65 -13.15
CA PRO A 59 1.69 32.33 -13.98
C PRO A 59 1.38 32.27 -15.48
N TYR A 60 0.21 31.73 -15.86
CA TYR A 60 -0.23 31.65 -17.25
C TYR A 60 -0.49 33.05 -17.83
N ASN A 61 -1.25 33.89 -17.13
CA ASN A 61 -1.56 35.26 -17.57
C ASN A 61 -0.34 36.19 -17.55
N ALA A 62 0.66 35.86 -16.74
CA ALA A 62 1.89 36.65 -16.63
C ALA A 62 2.87 36.43 -17.78
N GLU A 63 2.53 35.62 -18.80
CA GLU A 63 3.29 35.37 -20.05
C GLU A 63 4.77 35.81 -20.00
N ASP A 64 5.08 37.00 -20.51
CA ASP A 64 6.45 37.54 -20.64
C ASP A 64 6.97 38.30 -19.39
N LEU A 65 6.11 38.49 -18.39
CA LEU A 65 6.44 39.16 -17.12
C LEU A 65 7.13 38.20 -16.15
N VAL A 66 6.86 36.90 -16.18
CA VAL A 66 7.41 35.96 -15.19
C VAL A 66 8.22 34.87 -15.86
N SER A 67 9.51 34.80 -15.53
CA SER A 67 10.35 33.66 -15.92
C SER A 67 10.67 32.77 -14.73
N LEU A 68 10.40 31.47 -14.86
CA LEU A 68 10.69 30.45 -13.85
C LEU A 68 12.03 29.77 -14.12
N VAL A 69 12.94 29.86 -13.15
CA VAL A 69 14.29 29.27 -13.20
C VAL A 69 14.42 28.24 -12.09
N TRP A 70 14.77 27.01 -12.46
CA TRP A 70 15.09 25.98 -11.48
C TRP A 70 16.49 26.19 -10.91
N VAL A 71 16.62 26.17 -9.58
CA VAL A 71 17.89 26.17 -8.87
C VAL A 71 18.04 24.91 -8.04
N LYS A 72 19.27 24.51 -7.74
CA LYS A 72 19.50 23.30 -6.96
C LYS A 72 19.39 23.62 -5.46
N ALA A 73 18.53 22.89 -4.75
CA ALA A 73 18.46 22.94 -3.30
C ALA A 73 19.80 22.52 -2.66
N HIS A 74 20.15 23.15 -1.53
CA HIS A 74 21.33 22.82 -0.71
C HIS A 74 22.66 22.76 -1.49
N ALA A 75 22.83 23.68 -2.44
CA ALA A 75 24.04 23.78 -3.26
C ALA A 75 24.97 24.93 -2.85
N GLY A 76 24.76 25.56 -1.69
CA GLY A 76 25.54 26.72 -1.26
C GLY A 76 25.15 28.01 -1.99
N ASN A 77 23.92 28.09 -2.53
CA ASN A 77 23.41 29.33 -3.12
C ASN A 77 22.82 30.20 -1.99
N PRO A 78 23.46 31.33 -1.62
CA PRO A 78 23.03 32.15 -0.50
C PRO A 78 21.60 32.66 -0.64
N ASP A 79 21.16 33.00 -1.86
CA ASP A 79 19.84 33.56 -2.11
C ASP A 79 18.74 32.50 -1.91
N ASN A 80 18.96 31.27 -2.38
CA ASN A 80 18.02 30.16 -2.17
C ASN A 80 17.95 29.76 -0.70
N GLU A 81 19.10 29.68 -0.04
CA GLU A 81 19.18 29.34 1.39
C GLU A 81 18.51 30.41 2.26
N LEU A 82 18.63 31.68 1.88
CA LEU A 82 17.96 32.79 2.54
C LEU A 82 16.43 32.73 2.33
N ALA A 83 15.97 32.42 1.12
CA ALA A 83 14.54 32.23 0.85
C ALA A 83 13.95 31.07 1.68
N ASP A 84 14.62 29.93 1.72
CA ASP A 84 14.27 28.77 2.55
C ASP A 84 14.21 29.12 4.04
N HIS A 85 15.19 29.88 4.51
CA HIS A 85 15.27 30.32 5.90
C HIS A 85 14.06 31.19 6.27
N PHE A 86 13.71 32.16 5.42
CA PHE A 86 12.52 32.98 5.65
C PHE A 86 11.22 32.17 5.56
N ALA A 87 11.09 31.26 4.59
CA ALA A 87 9.93 30.38 4.48
C ALA A 87 9.72 29.56 5.77
N LYS A 88 10.81 29.04 6.35
CA LYS A 88 10.77 28.29 7.62
C LYS A 88 10.39 29.16 8.81
N ILE A 89 10.91 30.38 8.91
CA ILE A 89 10.58 31.31 10.01
C ILE A 89 9.12 31.75 9.94
N VAL A 90 8.60 31.99 8.74
CA VAL A 90 7.25 32.52 8.56
C VAL A 90 6.21 31.40 8.61
N SER A 91 6.56 30.14 8.35
CA SER A 91 5.63 29.00 8.38
C SER A 91 4.74 28.89 9.64
N PRO A 92 5.20 29.18 10.87
CA PRO A 92 4.37 29.13 12.09
C PRO A 92 3.55 30.40 12.35
N CYS A 93 3.92 31.53 11.73
CA CYS A 93 3.37 32.86 12.03
C CYS A 93 2.63 33.50 10.84
N GLY A 94 2.66 32.85 9.67
CA GLY A 94 2.04 33.35 8.45
C GLY A 94 0.52 33.36 8.53
N ALA A 95 -0.10 34.26 7.76
CA ALA A 95 -1.55 34.28 7.60
C ALA A 95 -2.07 32.95 7.03
N ASP A 96 -3.22 32.51 7.51
CA ASP A 96 -3.80 31.25 7.07
C ASP A 96 -4.29 31.33 5.63
N MET A 97 -3.49 30.81 4.71
CA MET A 97 -3.95 30.54 3.36
C MET A 97 -4.93 29.37 3.39
N SER A 98 -6.18 29.63 2.97
CA SER A 98 -7.23 28.62 2.82
C SER A 98 -6.95 27.73 1.61
N THR A 99 -6.02 26.77 1.78
CA THR A 99 -5.69 25.77 0.77
C THR A 99 -6.35 24.43 1.09
N PRO A 100 -7.11 23.83 0.16
CA PRO A 100 -7.78 22.56 0.39
C PRO A 100 -6.77 21.44 0.64
N ALA A 101 -7.21 20.41 1.36
CA ALA A 101 -6.41 19.23 1.61
C ALA A 101 -6.04 18.54 0.28
N PRO A 102 -4.78 18.12 0.09
CA PRO A 102 -4.39 17.44 -1.12
C PRO A 102 -5.05 16.06 -1.19
N TYR A 103 -5.36 15.60 -2.41
CA TYR A 103 -5.95 14.27 -2.63
C TYR A 103 -5.15 13.15 -1.96
N SER A 104 -3.82 13.24 -1.97
CA SER A 104 -2.93 12.29 -1.30
C SER A 104 -3.16 12.22 0.21
N TYR A 105 -3.42 13.35 0.86
CA TYR A 105 -3.75 13.41 2.29
C TYR A 105 -5.09 12.74 2.56
N VAL A 106 -6.14 13.13 1.83
CA VAL A 106 -7.48 12.54 1.99
C VAL A 106 -7.44 11.04 1.78
N LYS A 107 -6.80 10.58 0.70
CA LYS A 107 -6.61 9.16 0.41
C LYS A 107 -5.89 8.43 1.54
N ARG A 108 -4.85 9.04 2.12
CA ARG A 108 -4.11 8.47 3.24
C ARG A 108 -5.00 8.34 4.49
N VAL A 109 -5.70 9.41 4.87
CA VAL A 109 -6.60 9.41 6.03
C VAL A 109 -7.72 8.38 5.86
N CYS A 110 -8.36 8.31 4.70
CA CYS A 110 -9.39 7.30 4.41
C CYS A 110 -8.82 5.88 4.52
N LYS A 111 -7.61 5.64 3.99
CA LYS A 111 -6.94 4.34 4.09
C LYS A 111 -6.62 3.97 5.53
N GLU A 112 -6.10 4.90 6.32
CA GLU A 112 -5.80 4.71 7.74
C GLU A 112 -7.07 4.38 8.54
N PHE A 113 -8.15 5.14 8.32
CA PHE A 113 -9.45 4.89 8.94
C PHE A 113 -9.98 3.49 8.62
N LEU A 114 -10.05 3.13 7.34
CA LEU A 114 -10.53 1.81 6.90
C LEU A 114 -9.68 0.67 7.47
N MET A 115 -8.35 0.84 7.52
CA MET A 115 -7.46 -0.16 8.10
C MET A 115 -7.63 -0.28 9.61
N ASN A 116 -7.91 0.80 10.32
CA ASN A 116 -8.17 0.77 11.76
C ASN A 116 -9.49 0.05 12.07
N GLU A 117 -10.57 0.42 11.39
CA GLU A 117 -11.87 -0.24 11.51
C GLU A 117 -11.78 -1.74 11.20
N TRP A 118 -11.11 -2.09 10.11
CA TRP A 118 -10.95 -3.49 9.74
C TRP A 118 -10.07 -4.26 10.72
N ASN A 119 -8.98 -3.69 11.22
CA ASN A 119 -8.17 -4.34 12.25
C ASN A 119 -8.96 -4.53 13.56
N SER A 120 -9.81 -3.57 13.92
CA SER A 120 -10.71 -3.69 15.08
C SER A 120 -11.69 -4.85 14.90
N TYR A 121 -12.40 -4.87 13.76
CA TYR A 121 -13.29 -5.98 13.40
C TYR A 121 -12.55 -7.33 13.36
N TRP A 122 -11.37 -7.36 12.74
CA TRP A 122 -10.53 -8.56 12.66
C TRP A 122 -10.18 -9.08 14.04
N LYS A 123 -9.69 -8.22 14.95
CA LYS A 123 -9.36 -8.63 16.33
C LYS A 123 -10.59 -9.19 17.07
N ASN A 124 -11.73 -8.52 16.96
CA ASN A 124 -12.95 -8.85 17.72
C ASN A 124 -13.77 -10.00 17.13
N SER A 125 -13.52 -10.42 15.88
CA SER A 125 -14.26 -11.52 15.26
C SER A 125 -14.10 -12.85 16.03
N THR A 126 -15.17 -13.61 16.21
CA THR A 126 -15.11 -14.96 16.82
C THR A 126 -14.74 -16.05 15.81
N THR A 127 -14.70 -15.73 14.51
CA THR A 127 -14.44 -16.67 13.43
C THR A 127 -13.04 -16.51 12.85
N GLY A 128 -12.58 -17.52 12.10
CA GLY A 128 -11.29 -17.45 11.40
C GLY A 128 -10.07 -17.58 12.31
N LYS A 129 -10.17 -18.31 13.44
CA LYS A 129 -9.07 -18.55 14.39
C LYS A 129 -7.75 -18.92 13.70
N ARG A 130 -7.77 -19.91 12.80
CA ARG A 130 -6.61 -20.31 11.99
C ARG A 130 -6.03 -19.16 11.17
N LYS A 131 -6.89 -18.42 10.47
CA LYS A 131 -6.46 -17.24 9.69
C LYS A 131 -5.79 -16.21 10.58
N LYS A 132 -6.27 -16.00 11.81
CA LYS A 132 -5.68 -15.06 12.77
C LYS A 132 -4.35 -15.54 13.33
N GLU A 133 -4.21 -16.84 13.56
CA GLU A 133 -2.95 -17.44 14.01
C GLU A 133 -1.84 -17.23 12.99
N ILE A 134 -2.16 -17.33 11.70
CA ILE A 134 -1.21 -17.10 10.61
C ILE A 134 -1.11 -15.60 10.29
N LEU A 135 -2.23 -14.88 10.19
CA LEU A 135 -2.33 -13.47 9.82
C LEU A 135 -2.99 -12.66 10.96
N PRO A 136 -2.20 -12.14 11.91
CA PRO A 136 -2.73 -11.50 13.12
C PRO A 136 -3.37 -10.12 12.88
N SER A 137 -3.10 -9.49 11.73
CA SER A 137 -3.63 -8.19 11.36
C SER A 137 -4.19 -8.21 9.94
N ALA A 138 -5.21 -7.40 9.67
CA ALA A 138 -5.73 -7.25 8.32
C ALA A 138 -4.61 -6.83 7.35
N ASN A 139 -4.53 -7.49 6.19
CA ASN A 139 -3.55 -7.19 5.17
C ASN A 139 -4.22 -7.21 3.79
N LEU A 140 -4.35 -6.03 3.20
CA LEU A 140 -4.96 -5.80 1.88
C LEU A 140 -4.23 -6.57 0.76
N ASP A 141 -2.93 -6.79 0.88
CA ASP A 141 -2.11 -7.40 -0.19
C ASP A 141 -2.28 -8.92 -0.26
N LEU A 142 -2.72 -9.57 0.82
CA LEU A 142 -2.76 -11.03 0.94
C LEU A 142 -4.07 -11.67 0.46
N LEU A 143 -5.14 -10.87 0.27
CA LEU A 143 -6.49 -11.42 0.13
C LEU A 143 -6.87 -11.92 -1.27
N ILE A 144 -6.05 -11.69 -2.31
CA ILE A 144 -6.54 -11.81 -3.69
C ILE A 144 -5.63 -12.64 -4.64
N SER A 145 -4.45 -13.11 -4.26
CA SER A 145 -3.48 -13.56 -5.28
C SER A 145 -3.35 -15.07 -5.52
N ASN A 146 -3.71 -15.97 -4.59
CA ASN A 146 -3.43 -17.40 -4.79
C ASN A 146 -4.37 -18.35 -4.01
N ILE A 147 -4.99 -19.29 -4.74
CA ILE A 147 -5.95 -20.28 -4.18
C ILE A 147 -5.31 -21.22 -3.14
N TYR A 148 -4.05 -21.60 -3.31
CA TYR A 148 -3.33 -22.48 -2.39
C TYR A 148 -3.01 -21.77 -1.06
N VAL A 149 -2.75 -20.45 -1.11
CA VAL A 149 -2.61 -19.63 0.11
C VAL A 149 -3.96 -19.51 0.83
N ILE A 150 -5.06 -19.38 0.08
CA ILE A 150 -6.40 -19.41 0.68
C ILE A 150 -6.61 -20.74 1.40
N TYR A 151 -6.32 -21.87 0.77
CA TYR A 151 -6.46 -23.19 1.37
C TYR A 151 -5.66 -23.33 2.66
N LEU A 152 -4.39 -22.91 2.64
CA LEU A 152 -3.53 -22.85 3.82
C LEU A 152 -4.18 -22.06 4.97
N LEU A 153 -4.69 -20.87 4.67
CA LEU A 153 -5.23 -19.93 5.67
C LEU A 153 -6.59 -20.37 6.22
N THR A 154 -7.45 -20.96 5.39
CA THR A 154 -8.82 -21.32 5.76
C THR A 154 -8.95 -22.75 6.29
N ASN A 155 -7.96 -23.62 6.06
CA ASN A 155 -8.16 -25.08 6.12
C ASN A 155 -9.30 -25.55 5.18
N HIS A 156 -9.49 -24.83 4.07
CA HIS A 156 -10.45 -25.23 3.03
C HIS A 156 -9.66 -25.80 1.86
N GLY A 157 -10.23 -26.72 1.11
CA GLY A 157 -9.57 -27.25 -0.07
C GLY A 157 -9.72 -28.76 -0.20
N PRO A 158 -8.91 -29.39 -1.04
CA PRO A 158 -9.05 -30.80 -1.38
C PRO A 158 -8.43 -31.68 -0.29
N PHE A 159 -8.99 -31.62 0.92
CA PHE A 159 -8.56 -32.36 2.11
C PHE A 159 -9.66 -33.28 2.60
N PRO A 160 -9.34 -34.52 3.03
CA PRO A 160 -10.35 -35.44 3.52
C PRO A 160 -11.23 -34.85 4.63
N SER A 161 -10.63 -34.19 5.63
CA SER A 161 -11.36 -33.55 6.74
C SER A 161 -12.34 -32.47 6.25
N TYR A 162 -11.92 -31.61 5.32
CA TYR A 162 -12.76 -30.55 4.77
C TYR A 162 -13.88 -31.11 3.90
N LEU A 163 -13.57 -32.03 2.98
CA LEU A 163 -14.55 -32.63 2.09
C LEU A 163 -15.58 -33.49 2.84
N CYS A 164 -15.15 -34.19 3.90
CA CYS A 164 -16.04 -34.94 4.78
C CYS A 164 -17.05 -34.03 5.49
N ARG A 165 -16.61 -32.87 5.99
CA ARG A 165 -17.51 -31.86 6.58
C ARG A 165 -18.63 -31.43 5.62
N PHE A 166 -18.36 -31.38 4.32
CA PHE A 166 -19.35 -31.06 3.28
C PHE A 166 -20.04 -32.29 2.67
N LYS A 167 -19.85 -33.47 3.26
CA LYS A 167 -20.47 -34.75 2.84
C LYS A 167 -20.07 -35.20 1.42
N PHE A 168 -18.90 -34.76 0.93
CA PHE A 168 -18.31 -35.29 -0.30
C PHE A 168 -17.44 -36.54 -0.07
N LEU A 169 -17.06 -36.77 1.19
CA LEU A 169 -16.38 -37.97 1.65
C LEU A 169 -17.03 -38.46 2.94
N ASN A 170 -16.95 -39.76 3.20
CA ASN A 170 -17.50 -40.37 4.40
C ASN A 170 -16.50 -40.43 5.56
N ASN A 171 -15.20 -40.29 5.25
CA ASN A 171 -14.11 -40.38 6.22
C ASN A 171 -13.25 -39.10 6.17
N PRO A 172 -12.97 -38.44 7.32
CA PRO A 172 -12.09 -37.27 7.37
C PRO A 172 -10.58 -37.60 7.34
N ASP A 173 -10.20 -38.86 7.28
CA ASP A 173 -8.82 -39.32 7.42
C ASP A 173 -8.08 -39.40 6.08
N CYS A 174 -6.76 -39.20 6.15
CA CYS A 174 -5.83 -39.44 5.06
C CYS A 174 -5.66 -40.95 4.82
N LEU A 175 -5.19 -41.33 3.63
CA LEU A 175 -4.81 -42.71 3.29
C LEU A 175 -3.73 -43.31 4.21
N CYS A 176 -3.04 -42.48 5.01
CA CYS A 176 -2.07 -42.96 6.00
C CYS A 176 -2.69 -43.27 7.36
N GLY A 177 -4.00 -43.07 7.53
CA GLY A 177 -4.74 -43.31 8.78
C GLY A 177 -4.82 -42.13 9.74
N GLU A 178 -4.10 -41.04 9.49
CA GLU A 178 -4.15 -39.82 10.30
C GLU A 178 -5.23 -38.84 9.82
N HIS A 179 -5.63 -37.89 10.67
CA HIS A 179 -6.63 -36.87 10.31
C HIS A 179 -6.17 -36.04 9.10
N GLY A 180 -6.98 -36.02 8.03
CA GLY A 180 -6.61 -35.45 6.74
C GLY A 180 -6.87 -33.95 6.66
N ASP A 181 -6.17 -33.12 7.45
CA ASP A 181 -6.26 -31.65 7.41
C ASP A 181 -5.03 -30.98 6.78
N VAL A 182 -5.07 -29.64 6.59
CA VAL A 182 -3.93 -28.92 6.03
C VAL A 182 -2.65 -29.16 6.84
N ASP A 183 -2.70 -29.16 8.18
CA ASP A 183 -1.48 -29.22 9.00
C ASP A 183 -0.78 -30.57 8.87
N HIS A 184 -1.56 -31.66 8.79
CA HIS A 184 -1.07 -32.99 8.49
C HIS A 184 -0.31 -33.02 7.15
N TYR A 185 -0.96 -32.56 6.07
CA TYR A 185 -0.37 -32.55 4.74
C TYR A 185 0.86 -31.64 4.63
N LEU A 186 0.91 -30.57 5.43
CA LEU A 186 2.05 -29.66 5.45
C LEU A 186 3.26 -30.20 6.22
N THR A 187 3.07 -31.00 7.27
CA THR A 187 4.14 -31.23 8.26
C THR A 187 4.42 -32.69 8.60
N SER A 188 3.48 -33.62 8.35
CA SER A 188 3.59 -34.98 8.88
C SER A 188 3.13 -36.09 7.95
N CYS A 189 2.42 -35.79 6.86
CA CYS A 189 1.93 -36.80 5.93
C CYS A 189 3.07 -37.63 5.33
N MET A 190 3.04 -38.95 5.52
CA MET A 190 4.10 -39.85 5.07
C MET A 190 4.23 -39.94 3.55
N TYR A 191 3.16 -39.64 2.81
CA TYR A 191 3.13 -39.68 1.34
C TYR A 191 3.72 -38.43 0.68
N ILE A 192 4.02 -37.38 1.46
CA ILE A 192 4.43 -36.07 0.93
C ILE A 192 5.63 -35.50 1.71
N LYS A 193 6.50 -36.38 2.22
CA LYS A 193 7.68 -35.99 3.04
C LYS A 193 8.58 -34.97 2.36
N ASP A 194 8.80 -35.12 1.05
CA ASP A 194 9.70 -34.24 0.29
C ASP A 194 9.19 -32.79 0.16
N TYR A 195 7.90 -32.57 0.40
CA TYR A 195 7.27 -31.25 0.30
C TYR A 195 6.90 -30.66 1.65
N HIS A 196 7.25 -31.30 2.76
CA HIS A 196 6.96 -30.76 4.08
C HIS A 196 7.48 -29.32 4.23
N LEU A 197 6.68 -28.52 4.95
CA LEU A 197 6.93 -27.14 5.25
C LEU A 197 7.17 -26.98 6.75
N LEU A 198 8.26 -26.29 7.09
CA LEU A 198 8.47 -25.82 8.45
C LEU A 198 7.60 -24.58 8.66
N LEU A 199 6.49 -24.76 9.38
CA LEU A 199 5.66 -23.64 9.79
C LEU A 199 6.42 -22.79 10.83
N PRO A 200 6.52 -21.47 10.63
CA PRO A 200 7.23 -20.59 11.56
C PRO A 200 6.47 -20.46 12.89
N THR A 201 7.23 -20.46 13.99
CA THR A 201 6.72 -20.22 15.34
C THR A 201 7.15 -18.85 15.85
N GLY A 202 6.38 -18.29 16.80
CA GLY A 202 6.71 -17.01 17.45
C GLY A 202 6.91 -15.83 16.49
N ALA A 203 7.95 -15.03 16.75
CA ALA A 203 8.24 -13.79 16.02
C ALA A 203 8.60 -14.00 14.53
N ALA A 204 9.09 -15.19 14.16
CA ALA A 204 9.44 -15.53 12.77
C ALA A 204 8.19 -15.57 11.86
N ARG A 205 6.99 -15.73 12.45
CA ARG A 205 5.73 -15.84 11.73
C ARG A 205 5.38 -14.59 10.94
N THR A 206 5.58 -13.39 11.52
CA THR A 206 5.27 -12.11 10.85
C THR A 206 6.15 -11.86 9.63
N HIS A 207 7.42 -12.27 9.68
CA HIS A 207 8.33 -12.14 8.53
C HIS A 207 8.01 -13.16 7.45
N TRP A 208 7.69 -14.40 7.84
CA TRP A 208 7.28 -15.46 6.93
C TRP A 208 5.95 -15.13 6.22
N THR A 209 4.97 -14.58 6.92
CA THR A 209 3.66 -14.23 6.33
C THR A 209 3.74 -13.15 5.26
N ARG A 210 4.68 -12.20 5.40
CA ARG A 210 4.96 -11.19 4.35
C ARG A 210 5.55 -11.80 3.08
N LYS A 211 6.17 -12.98 3.17
CA LYS A 211 6.78 -13.70 2.05
C LYS A 211 5.85 -14.75 1.42
N LEU A 212 4.74 -15.12 2.08
CA LEU A 212 3.77 -16.13 1.62
C LEU A 212 3.39 -15.99 0.15
N CYS A 213 2.96 -14.79 -0.27
CA CYS A 213 2.52 -14.55 -1.65
C CYS A 213 3.63 -14.10 -2.61
N LYS A 214 4.88 -13.96 -2.13
CA LYS A 214 6.01 -13.41 -2.90
C LYS A 214 7.06 -14.46 -3.27
N SER A 215 7.06 -15.62 -2.61
CA SER A 215 8.02 -16.68 -2.85
C SER A 215 7.49 -17.71 -3.84
N TYR A 216 8.04 -17.70 -5.06
CA TYR A 216 7.68 -18.67 -6.10
C TYR A 216 7.90 -20.13 -5.66
N LEU A 217 9.05 -20.42 -5.04
CA LEU A 217 9.36 -21.76 -4.54
C LEU A 217 8.36 -22.24 -3.49
N PHE A 218 7.95 -21.34 -2.60
CA PHE A 218 6.96 -21.65 -1.57
C PHE A 218 5.58 -21.93 -2.18
N LEU A 219 5.13 -21.08 -3.12
CA LEU A 219 3.85 -21.25 -3.81
C LEU A 219 3.81 -22.55 -4.63
N ASN A 220 4.91 -22.91 -5.29
CA ASN A 220 5.02 -24.18 -6.01
C ASN A 220 4.96 -25.38 -5.06
N ARG A 221 5.66 -25.32 -3.93
CA ARG A 221 5.63 -26.41 -2.95
C ARG A 221 4.22 -26.58 -2.37
N LEU A 222 3.55 -25.48 -2.02
CA LEU A 222 2.14 -25.50 -1.63
C LEU A 222 1.29 -26.15 -2.71
N LYS A 223 1.40 -25.70 -3.96
CA LYS A 223 0.68 -26.26 -5.10
C LYS A 223 0.84 -27.79 -5.18
N SER A 224 2.07 -28.30 -5.10
CA SER A 224 2.33 -29.74 -5.12
C SER A 224 1.64 -30.49 -4.00
N ILE A 225 1.69 -29.99 -2.76
CA ILE A 225 1.01 -30.60 -1.61
C ILE A 225 -0.50 -30.69 -1.86
N PHE A 226 -1.13 -29.59 -2.28
CA PHE A 226 -2.57 -29.54 -2.50
C PHE A 226 -3.02 -30.39 -3.70
N GLU A 227 -2.20 -30.51 -4.74
CA GLU A 227 -2.48 -31.39 -5.88
C GLU A 227 -2.40 -32.88 -5.51
N ILE A 228 -1.43 -33.25 -4.68
CA ILE A 228 -1.32 -34.63 -4.16
C ILE A 228 -2.51 -34.94 -3.24
N SER A 229 -2.84 -34.02 -2.32
CA SER A 229 -4.02 -34.16 -1.45
C SER A 229 -5.32 -34.33 -2.24
N ARG A 230 -5.46 -33.62 -3.37
CA ARG A 230 -6.61 -33.79 -4.27
C ARG A 230 -6.68 -35.19 -4.86
N LYS A 231 -5.58 -35.70 -5.40
CA LYS A 231 -5.54 -37.06 -5.94
C LYS A 231 -5.91 -38.10 -4.88
N SER A 232 -5.36 -37.96 -3.67
CA SER A 232 -5.72 -38.84 -2.55
C SER A 232 -7.21 -38.77 -2.19
N CYS A 233 -7.83 -37.58 -2.24
CA CYS A 233 -9.28 -37.44 -2.06
C CYS A 233 -10.08 -38.11 -3.17
N ASP A 234 -9.66 -37.96 -4.43
CA ASP A 234 -10.33 -38.57 -5.59
C ASP A 234 -10.28 -40.10 -5.50
N ASP A 235 -9.17 -40.67 -5.01
CA ASP A 235 -9.03 -42.11 -4.78
C ASP A 235 -9.93 -42.58 -3.63
N LEU A 236 -10.03 -41.81 -2.55
CA LEU A 236 -10.94 -42.08 -1.43
C LEU A 236 -12.43 -42.05 -1.83
N GLN A 237 -12.80 -41.26 -2.85
CA GLN A 237 -14.18 -41.24 -3.37
C GLN A 237 -14.56 -42.50 -4.17
N ARG A 238 -13.57 -43.25 -4.66
CA ARG A 238 -13.77 -44.44 -5.50
C ARG A 238 -13.84 -45.75 -4.70
N LEU A 239 -13.52 -45.69 -3.40
CA LEU A 239 -13.59 -46.80 -2.45
C LEU A 239 -14.96 -46.85 -1.79
#